data_AF-A0A1F2UVM7-F1
#
_entry.id   AF-A0A1F2UVM7-F1
#
_cell.length_a   1.000
_cell.length_b   1.000
_cell.length_c   1.000
_cell.angle_alpha   90.00
_cell.angle_beta   90.00
_cell.angle_gamma   90.00
#
_symmetry.space_group_name_H-M   'P 1'
#
loop_
_entity.id
_entity.type
_entity.pdbx_description
1 polymer ?
#
loop_
_entity_poly.entity_id
_entity_poly.type
_entity_poly.pdbx_seq_one_letter_code
_entity_poly.pdbx_strand_id
1 'polypeptide(L)'
;MKNKGFLVALGLVLALQGLSVSAKAWEEDFHYGLTKWLAANAGFCPPHAEAVAVYAIAPDDDPQRNALELTKRRIIPLGDVSASRIVSRWHFPSLIDVPARPTERYVCSGCDQARSIFVTAANPNQQNPLLVFGEGLHLFQDSWSHEGVPGTIGLRDNIFWAHPELRGGPLRHDADLTHLYPYSALLSASQVYLAMLTFLNRYQRYACIPPERWDDIKADVENFIEADSKLKKRRWFDDTRVMYSRKDFLDRVNLPER
;
A
#
# COMPACT_ATOMS: atom_id res chain seq x y z
N MET A 1 1.27 -22.26 -46.59
CA MET A 1 1.46 -22.57 -45.15
C MET A 1 1.80 -21.26 -44.44
N LYS A 2 0.78 -20.52 -43.98
CA LYS A 2 0.94 -19.20 -43.37
C LYS A 2 0.34 -19.19 -41.96
N ASN A 3 1.10 -18.63 -41.02
CA ASN A 3 0.64 -17.93 -39.81
C ASN A 3 -0.35 -18.64 -38.87
N LYS A 4 0.00 -19.82 -38.34
CA LYS A 4 -0.68 -20.33 -37.11
C LYS A 4 -0.03 -19.85 -35.81
N GLY A 5 1.26 -19.49 -35.82
CA GLY A 5 1.97 -19.01 -34.61
C GLY A 5 1.61 -17.58 -34.18
N PHE A 6 1.22 -16.72 -35.14
CA PHE A 6 0.94 -15.29 -34.85
C PHE A 6 -0.43 -15.08 -34.17
N LEU A 7 -1.40 -15.95 -34.47
CA LEU A 7 -2.75 -15.87 -33.89
C LEU A 7 -2.82 -16.36 -32.44
N VAL A 8 -1.94 -17.28 -32.03
CA VAL A 8 -1.86 -17.75 -30.64
C VAL A 8 -1.23 -16.67 -29.73
N ALA A 9 -0.23 -15.94 -30.23
CA ALA A 9 0.38 -14.83 -29.50
C ALA A 9 -0.58 -13.64 -29.32
N LEU A 10 -1.42 -13.33 -30.32
CA LEU A 10 -2.40 -12.24 -30.24
C LEU A 10 -3.57 -12.56 -29.30
N GLY A 11 -3.98 -13.83 -29.22
CA GLY A 11 -5.02 -14.30 -28.30
C GLY A 11 -4.62 -14.22 -26.82
N LEU A 12 -3.36 -14.49 -26.48
CA LEU A 12 -2.86 -14.30 -25.10
C LEU A 12 -2.80 -12.83 -24.69
N VAL A 13 -2.38 -11.94 -25.60
CA VAL A 13 -2.28 -10.50 -25.31
C VAL A 13 -3.65 -9.85 -25.09
N LEU A 14 -4.69 -10.31 -25.79
CA LEU A 14 -6.06 -9.84 -25.57
C LEU A 14 -6.71 -10.43 -24.29
N ALA A 15 -6.37 -11.66 -23.91
CA ALA A 15 -6.81 -12.23 -22.62
C ALA A 15 -6.11 -11.54 -21.41
N LEU A 16 -4.88 -11.06 -21.59
CA LEU A 16 -4.14 -10.28 -20.58
C LEU A 16 -4.71 -8.87 -20.34
N GLN A 17 -5.53 -8.32 -21.24
CA GLN A 17 -6.22 -7.04 -21.01
C GLN A 17 -7.39 -7.16 -20.02
N GLY A 18 -7.90 -8.38 -19.80
CA GLY A 18 -8.92 -8.67 -18.79
C GLY A 18 -8.35 -9.12 -17.44
N LEU A 19 -7.02 -9.27 -17.32
CA LEU A 19 -6.40 -9.51 -16.02
C LEU A 19 -6.24 -8.15 -15.34
N SER A 20 -7.01 -7.90 -14.28
CA SER A 20 -6.77 -6.79 -13.35
C SER A 20 -5.45 -7.04 -12.63
N VAL A 21 -4.32 -6.72 -13.27
CA VAL A 21 -2.98 -6.82 -12.64
C VAL A 21 -2.73 -5.69 -11.65
N SER A 22 -3.80 -5.15 -11.07
CA SER A 22 -3.75 -4.01 -10.17
C SER A 22 -3.47 -4.53 -8.78
N ALA A 23 -2.19 -4.48 -8.41
CA ALA A 23 -1.76 -4.62 -7.03
C ALA A 23 -1.56 -3.19 -6.51
N LYS A 24 -2.61 -2.58 -5.98
CA LYS A 24 -2.51 -1.39 -5.13
C LYS A 24 -2.77 -1.86 -3.70
N ALA A 25 -1.74 -2.28 -2.97
CA ALA A 25 -1.93 -2.87 -1.64
C ALA A 25 -2.48 -1.86 -0.64
N TRP A 26 -3.70 -2.08 -0.14
CA TRP A 26 -4.51 -1.01 0.47
C TRP A 26 -4.67 0.20 -0.47
N GLU A 27 -5.90 0.64 -0.67
CA GLU A 27 -6.13 1.70 -1.66
C GLU A 27 -5.88 3.09 -1.07
N GLU A 28 -6.12 4.13 -1.88
CA GLU A 28 -5.85 5.52 -1.47
C GLU A 28 -6.67 5.93 -0.22
N ASP A 29 -7.79 5.26 0.08
CA ASP A 29 -8.53 5.49 1.32
C ASP A 29 -7.69 5.18 2.55
N PHE A 30 -6.84 4.16 2.53
CA PHE A 30 -5.94 3.83 3.63
C PHE A 30 -4.64 4.62 3.56
N HIS A 31 -3.90 4.51 2.44
CA HIS A 31 -2.58 5.10 2.28
C HIS A 31 -2.56 6.60 2.44
N TYR A 32 -3.56 7.29 1.89
CA TYR A 32 -3.70 8.74 2.01
C TYR A 32 -4.72 9.09 3.09
N GLY A 33 -5.96 8.60 2.95
CA GLY A 33 -7.09 9.02 3.78
C GLY A 33 -6.91 8.73 5.27
N LEU A 34 -6.82 7.45 5.64
CA LEU A 34 -6.65 7.02 7.02
C LEU A 34 -5.29 7.45 7.57
N THR A 35 -4.21 7.36 6.79
CA THR A 35 -2.88 7.85 7.21
C THR A 35 -2.93 9.31 7.63
N LYS A 36 -3.57 10.19 6.85
CA LYS A 36 -3.68 11.60 7.21
C LYS A 36 -4.46 11.79 8.51
N TRP A 37 -5.56 11.06 8.66
CA TRP A 37 -6.38 11.13 9.86
C TRP A 37 -5.61 10.66 11.10
N LEU A 38 -4.91 9.53 10.99
CA LEU A 38 -4.03 9.02 12.05
C LEU A 38 -2.93 10.02 12.39
N ALA A 39 -2.33 10.67 11.39
CA ALA A 39 -1.30 11.69 11.62
C ALA A 39 -1.85 12.90 12.37
N ALA A 40 -3.06 13.37 12.02
CA ALA A 40 -3.72 14.45 12.74
C ALA A 40 -3.97 14.09 14.21
N ASN A 41 -4.48 12.88 14.48
CA ASN A 41 -4.71 12.39 15.84
C ASN A 41 -3.41 12.10 16.61
N ALA A 42 -2.33 11.73 15.92
CA ALA A 42 -1.00 11.58 16.51
C ALA A 42 -0.37 12.93 16.88
N GLY A 43 -0.99 14.03 16.47
CA GLY A 43 -0.60 15.39 16.84
C GLY A 43 0.30 16.09 15.83
N PHE A 44 0.47 15.56 14.62
CA PHE A 44 1.16 16.28 13.54
C PHE A 44 0.45 17.62 13.25
N CYS A 45 1.24 18.67 13.02
CA CYS A 45 0.69 19.91 12.47
C CYS A 45 -0.03 19.63 11.15
N PRO A 46 -1.13 20.35 10.82
CA PRO A 46 -1.89 20.11 9.58
C PRO A 46 -1.06 19.99 8.29
N PRO A 47 -0.06 20.85 7.99
CA PRO A 47 0.76 20.68 6.79
C PRO A 47 1.63 19.42 6.83
N HIS A 48 2.07 18.98 8.01
CA HIS A 48 2.89 17.76 8.15
C HIS A 48 2.03 16.49 8.11
N ALA A 49 0.80 16.54 8.63
CA ALA A 49 -0.18 15.47 8.48
C ALA A 49 -0.56 15.25 7.00
N GLU A 50 -0.72 16.34 6.24
CA GLU A 50 -0.87 16.25 4.79
C GLU A 50 0.40 15.67 4.13
N ALA A 51 1.57 16.22 4.45
CA ALA A 51 2.82 15.79 3.83
C ALA A 51 3.08 14.30 4.05
N VAL A 52 2.91 13.77 5.27
CA VAL A 52 3.14 12.35 5.55
C VAL A 52 2.19 11.45 4.77
N ALA A 53 0.92 11.83 4.62
CA ALA A 53 -0.06 11.09 3.82
C ALA A 53 0.24 11.14 2.32
N VAL A 54 0.68 12.30 1.81
CA VAL A 54 1.13 12.44 0.42
C VAL A 54 2.36 11.57 0.16
N TYR A 55 3.33 11.54 1.07
CA TYR A 55 4.51 10.69 0.94
C TYR A 55 4.18 9.19 1.06
N ALA A 56 3.16 8.83 1.86
CA ALA A 56 2.71 7.44 1.98
C ALA A 56 2.02 6.90 0.73
N ILE A 57 1.45 7.74 -0.13
CA ILE A 57 0.88 7.31 -1.42
C ILE A 57 1.82 7.59 -2.61
N ALA A 58 2.91 8.32 -2.41
CA ALA A 58 3.83 8.71 -3.48
C ALA A 58 4.41 7.54 -4.29
N PRO A 59 4.74 6.36 -3.72
CA PRO A 59 5.20 5.22 -4.51
C PRO A 59 4.16 4.71 -5.52
N ASP A 60 2.88 4.79 -5.19
CA ASP A 60 1.77 4.44 -6.08
C ASP A 60 1.50 5.48 -7.16
N ASP A 61 1.73 6.77 -6.88
CA ASP A 61 1.58 7.83 -7.90
C ASP A 61 2.79 7.92 -8.86
N ASP A 62 3.94 7.34 -8.51
CA ASP A 62 5.16 7.37 -9.33
C ASP A 62 5.24 6.16 -10.29
N PRO A 63 5.14 6.34 -11.62
CA PRO A 63 5.21 5.23 -12.58
C PRO A 63 6.51 4.42 -12.56
N GLN A 64 7.58 4.94 -11.95
CA GLN A 64 8.85 4.24 -11.79
C GLN A 64 8.87 3.31 -10.57
N ARG A 65 7.90 3.43 -9.66
CA ARG A 65 7.77 2.64 -8.42
C ARG A 65 6.49 1.82 -8.38
N ASN A 66 5.42 2.36 -8.96
CA ASN A 66 4.09 1.77 -9.02
C ASN A 66 4.11 0.32 -9.53
N ALA A 67 3.60 -0.60 -8.71
CA ALA A 67 3.56 -2.03 -9.01
C ALA A 67 2.83 -2.35 -10.32
N LEU A 68 1.68 -1.72 -10.57
CA LEU A 68 0.85 -1.94 -11.75
C LEU A 68 1.58 -1.58 -13.04
N GLU A 69 2.16 -0.38 -13.10
CA GLU A 69 2.82 0.15 -14.29
C GLU A 69 4.09 -0.63 -14.61
N LEU A 70 4.91 -0.93 -13.60
CA LEU A 70 6.11 -1.75 -13.79
C LEU A 70 5.77 -3.17 -14.22
N THR A 71 4.73 -3.77 -13.63
CA THR A 71 4.30 -5.13 -13.97
C THR A 71 3.80 -5.21 -15.40
N LYS A 72 2.89 -4.30 -15.78
CA LYS A 72 2.28 -4.25 -17.11
C LYS A 72 3.27 -3.91 -18.22
N ARG A 73 4.22 -2.99 -17.97
CA ARG A 73 5.12 -2.48 -19.03
C ARG A 73 6.45 -3.21 -19.09
N ARG A 74 6.96 -3.73 -17.98
CA ARG A 74 8.35 -4.23 -17.89
C ARG A 74 8.44 -5.68 -17.42
N ILE A 75 7.80 -6.06 -16.32
CA ILE A 75 7.98 -7.40 -15.74
C ILE A 75 7.38 -8.46 -16.65
N ILE A 76 6.08 -8.36 -16.98
CA ILE A 76 5.38 -9.37 -17.80
C ILE A 76 5.82 -9.34 -19.28
N PRO A 77 5.96 -8.19 -19.96
CA PRO A 77 6.34 -8.20 -21.36
C PRO A 77 7.83 -8.49 -21.58
N LEU A 78 8.72 -7.98 -20.71
CA LEU A 78 10.16 -7.97 -20.95
C LEU A 78 10.95 -8.93 -20.05
N GLY A 79 10.40 -9.32 -18.90
CA GLY A 79 11.15 -10.12 -17.92
C GLY A 79 12.12 -9.33 -17.10
N ASP A 80 11.83 -8.05 -16.91
CA ASP A 80 12.72 -7.12 -16.25
C ASP A 80 12.82 -7.41 -14.75
N VAL A 81 13.87 -8.16 -14.37
CA VAL A 81 14.18 -8.49 -12.97
C VAL A 81 14.39 -7.21 -12.15
N SER A 82 15.03 -6.19 -12.73
CA SER A 82 15.30 -4.93 -12.03
C SER A 82 14.01 -4.18 -11.72
N ALA A 83 13.03 -4.18 -12.63
CA ALA A 83 11.69 -3.66 -12.36
C ALA A 83 10.99 -4.44 -11.24
N SER A 84 11.08 -5.77 -11.26
CA SER A 84 10.53 -6.61 -10.18
C SER A 84 11.16 -6.33 -8.81
N ARG A 85 12.47 -6.06 -8.76
CA ARG A 85 13.15 -5.61 -7.53
C ARG A 85 12.66 -4.27 -7.03
N ILE A 86 12.26 -3.37 -7.93
CA ILE A 86 11.65 -2.09 -7.54
C ILE A 86 10.27 -2.35 -6.91
N VAL A 87 9.43 -3.17 -7.57
CA VAL A 87 8.11 -3.54 -7.03
C VAL A 87 8.23 -4.19 -5.66
N SER A 88 9.15 -5.14 -5.48
CA SER A 88 9.38 -5.77 -4.18
C SER A 88 9.77 -4.76 -3.10
N ARG A 89 10.69 -3.84 -3.41
CA ARG A 89 11.18 -2.86 -2.42
C ARG A 89 10.14 -1.86 -1.95
N TRP A 90 9.12 -1.59 -2.77
CA TRP A 90 8.09 -0.61 -2.42
C TRP A 90 6.79 -1.24 -1.95
N HIS A 91 6.47 -2.45 -2.41
CA HIS A 91 5.17 -3.07 -2.15
C HIS A 91 5.28 -4.43 -1.43
N PHE A 92 6.29 -5.25 -1.72
CA PHE A 92 6.36 -6.63 -1.18
C PHE A 92 7.64 -6.84 -0.35
N PRO A 93 7.63 -6.51 0.96
CA PRO A 93 8.79 -6.63 1.84
C PRO A 93 9.11 -8.09 2.17
N SER A 94 9.57 -8.83 1.16
CA SER A 94 10.08 -10.20 1.26
C SER A 94 11.56 -10.19 1.63
N LEU A 95 11.97 -11.18 2.43
CA LEU A 95 13.37 -11.44 2.74
C LEU A 95 14.18 -11.94 1.53
N ILE A 96 13.52 -12.71 0.66
CA ILE A 96 14.15 -13.30 -0.52
C ILE A 96 13.80 -12.44 -1.73
N ASP A 97 14.84 -11.98 -2.40
CA ASP A 97 14.72 -11.16 -3.60
C ASP A 97 14.48 -12.02 -4.85
N VAL A 98 13.97 -11.39 -5.91
CA VAL A 98 13.82 -12.00 -7.22
C VAL A 98 15.17 -12.10 -7.97
N PRO A 99 15.35 -13.12 -8.83
CA PRO A 99 14.41 -14.19 -9.15
C PRO A 99 14.37 -15.29 -8.08
N ALA A 100 13.18 -15.68 -7.63
CA ALA A 100 12.96 -16.80 -6.72
C ALA A 100 11.51 -17.30 -6.82
N ARG A 101 11.22 -18.56 -6.46
CA ARG A 101 9.86 -19.10 -6.53
C ARG A 101 8.94 -18.31 -5.60
N PRO A 102 7.63 -18.16 -5.91
CA PRO A 102 6.72 -17.43 -5.04
C PRO A 102 6.74 -17.92 -3.58
N THR A 103 6.81 -19.24 -3.37
CA THR A 103 6.88 -19.86 -2.02
C THR A 103 8.12 -19.48 -1.22
N GLU A 104 9.17 -19.00 -1.86
CA GLU A 104 10.40 -18.53 -1.22
C GLU A 104 10.32 -17.04 -0.87
N ARG A 105 9.36 -16.32 -1.46
CA ARG A 105 9.21 -14.86 -1.38
C ARG A 105 8.05 -14.44 -0.48
N TYR A 106 7.92 -15.10 0.67
CA TYR A 106 6.87 -14.81 1.64
C TYR A 106 6.96 -13.35 2.12
N VAL A 107 5.83 -12.64 2.10
CA VAL A 107 5.69 -11.30 2.67
C VAL A 107 5.12 -11.42 4.08
N CYS A 108 5.89 -10.95 5.06
CA CYS A 108 5.47 -10.90 6.46
C CYS A 108 4.84 -9.54 6.80
N SER A 109 3.72 -9.56 7.53
CA SER A 109 3.10 -8.33 8.01
C SER A 109 3.87 -7.69 9.15
N GLY A 110 4.16 -6.40 9.01
CA GLY A 110 4.74 -5.57 10.06
C GLY A 110 6.11 -6.01 10.58
N CYS A 111 6.80 -6.90 9.86
CA CYS A 111 8.11 -7.44 10.21
C CYS A 111 9.23 -6.41 10.00
N ASP A 112 10.45 -6.76 10.41
CA ASP A 112 11.61 -5.86 10.34
C ASP A 112 11.90 -5.37 8.91
N GLN A 113 11.63 -6.21 7.90
CA GLN A 113 11.77 -5.86 6.49
C GLN A 113 10.83 -4.72 6.10
N ALA A 114 9.56 -4.82 6.51
CA ALA A 114 8.55 -3.79 6.32
C ALA A 114 8.84 -2.51 7.12
N ARG A 115 9.59 -2.61 8.24
CA ARG A 115 9.99 -1.48 9.09
C ARG A 115 11.33 -0.86 8.70
N SER A 116 12.06 -1.45 7.76
CA SER A 116 13.45 -1.10 7.47
C SER A 116 13.64 0.38 7.10
N ILE A 117 12.70 0.97 6.36
CA ILE A 117 12.74 2.38 5.96
C ILE A 117 12.63 3.32 7.18
N PHE A 118 11.93 2.92 8.25
CA PHE A 118 11.85 3.74 9.47
C PHE A 118 13.21 3.89 10.16
N VAL A 119 14.10 2.90 10.03
CA VAL A 119 15.48 3.00 10.54
C VAL A 119 16.23 4.12 9.82
N THR A 120 16.06 4.23 8.49
CA THR A 120 16.61 5.33 7.70
C THR A 120 15.99 6.67 8.10
N ALA A 121 14.66 6.72 8.27
CA ALA A 121 13.96 7.93 8.71
C ALA A 121 14.40 8.41 10.10
N ALA A 122 14.79 7.50 10.99
CA ALA A 122 15.27 7.81 12.34
C ALA A 122 16.73 8.29 12.40
N ASN A 123 17.48 8.21 11.29
CA ASN A 123 18.87 8.65 11.26
C ASN A 123 18.96 10.17 11.56
N PRO A 124 19.74 10.61 12.57
CA PRO A 124 19.85 12.03 12.91
C PRO A 124 20.40 12.90 11.76
N ASN A 125 21.16 12.31 10.83
CA ASN A 125 21.71 13.01 9.66
C ASN A 125 20.75 13.00 8.44
N GLN A 126 19.55 12.43 8.58
CA GLN A 126 18.59 12.40 7.50
C GLN A 126 18.10 13.81 7.18
N GLN A 127 18.33 14.27 5.95
CA GLN A 127 18.00 15.64 5.54
C GLN A 127 16.49 15.89 5.51
N ASN A 128 15.71 14.91 5.04
CA ASN A 128 14.26 14.98 4.99
C ASN A 128 13.65 13.74 5.67
N PRO A 129 13.59 13.71 7.02
CA PRO A 129 13.12 12.54 7.76
C PRO A 129 11.61 12.34 7.59
N LEU A 130 10.83 13.40 7.39
CA LEU A 130 9.37 13.30 7.19
C LEU A 130 9.03 12.61 5.87
N LEU A 131 9.76 12.93 4.79
CA LEU A 131 9.61 12.26 3.50
C LEU A 131 9.91 10.78 3.62
N VAL A 132 11.09 10.42 4.15
CA VAL A 132 11.48 9.01 4.27
C VAL A 132 10.56 8.26 5.22
N PHE A 133 10.08 8.89 6.29
CA PHE A 133 9.09 8.29 7.18
C PHE A 133 7.78 8.00 6.44
N GLY A 134 7.23 8.99 5.72
CA GLY A 134 5.98 8.83 4.97
C GLY A 134 6.09 7.77 3.88
N GLU A 135 7.16 7.78 3.07
CA GLU A 135 7.42 6.72 2.08
C GLU A 135 7.59 5.35 2.74
N GLY A 136 8.16 5.28 3.94
CA GLY A 136 8.26 4.05 4.72
C GLY A 136 6.92 3.51 5.21
N LEU A 137 5.93 4.39 5.45
CA LEU A 137 4.59 3.95 5.82
C LEU A 137 3.94 3.15 4.71
N HIS A 138 4.20 3.49 3.44
CA HIS A 138 3.68 2.76 2.27
C HIS A 138 4.04 1.28 2.31
N LEU A 139 5.34 0.96 2.26
CA LEU A 139 5.83 -0.42 2.34
C LEU A 139 5.35 -1.14 3.60
N PHE A 140 5.32 -0.41 4.73
CA PHE A 140 4.85 -0.96 5.99
C PHE A 140 3.37 -1.34 5.94
N GLN A 141 2.53 -0.50 5.36
CA GLN A 141 1.10 -0.74 5.15
C GLN A 141 0.88 -1.91 4.20
N ASP A 142 1.60 -1.95 3.07
CA ASP A 142 1.50 -3.00 2.05
C ASP A 142 1.82 -4.38 2.61
N SER A 143 2.75 -4.46 3.56
CA SER A 143 3.09 -5.73 4.23
C SER A 143 1.89 -6.43 4.89
N TRP A 144 0.86 -5.67 5.28
CA TRP A 144 -0.38 -6.21 5.86
C TRP A 144 -1.40 -6.62 4.81
N SER A 145 -1.46 -5.91 3.68
CA SER A 145 -2.33 -6.26 2.56
C SER A 145 -1.82 -7.52 1.85
N HIS A 146 -0.50 -7.57 1.62
CA HIS A 146 0.17 -8.62 0.86
C HIS A 146 0.66 -9.81 1.71
N GLU A 147 0.26 -9.92 2.98
CA GLU A 147 0.71 -10.99 3.88
C GLU A 147 0.51 -12.39 3.29
N GLY A 148 1.60 -13.11 3.06
CA GLY A 148 1.55 -14.47 2.55
C GLY A 148 2.53 -14.75 1.42
N VAL A 149 2.27 -15.86 0.72
CA VAL A 149 2.98 -16.25 -0.51
C VAL A 149 2.35 -15.49 -1.69
N PRO A 150 3.13 -14.73 -2.50
CA PRO A 150 2.61 -14.06 -3.68
C PRO A 150 1.89 -15.02 -4.63
N GLY A 151 0.75 -14.59 -5.16
CA GLY A 151 -0.03 -15.37 -6.13
C GLY A 151 0.70 -15.56 -7.46
N THR A 152 0.17 -16.45 -8.30
CA THR A 152 0.77 -16.78 -9.61
C THR A 152 -0.24 -16.74 -10.75
N ILE A 153 0.21 -16.30 -11.92
CA ILE A 153 -0.53 -16.40 -13.18
C ILE A 153 0.09 -17.44 -14.14
N GLY A 154 1.07 -18.23 -13.68
CA GLY A 154 1.81 -19.20 -14.48
C GLY A 154 2.76 -18.58 -15.50
N LEU A 155 3.07 -17.29 -15.34
CA LEU A 155 3.93 -16.53 -16.24
C LEU A 155 4.94 -15.71 -15.44
N ARG A 156 6.22 -16.03 -15.63
CA ARG A 156 7.35 -15.35 -14.97
C ARG A 156 7.22 -15.35 -13.44
N ASP A 157 6.70 -16.43 -12.88
CA ASP A 157 6.44 -16.59 -11.44
C ASP A 157 7.67 -16.38 -10.56
N ASN A 158 8.87 -16.55 -11.11
CA ASN A 158 10.10 -16.28 -10.39
C ASN A 158 10.37 -14.78 -10.17
N ILE A 159 9.68 -13.88 -10.88
CA ILE A 159 9.83 -12.42 -10.80
C ILE A 159 8.50 -11.66 -10.74
N PHE A 160 7.36 -12.36 -10.72
CA PHE A 160 6.04 -11.76 -10.64
C PHE A 160 5.61 -11.56 -9.19
N TRP A 161 4.96 -10.44 -8.90
CA TRP A 161 4.38 -10.13 -7.60
C TRP A 161 2.88 -9.91 -7.75
N ALA A 162 2.14 -10.40 -6.77
CA ALA A 162 0.70 -10.30 -6.72
C ALA A 162 0.22 -10.55 -5.30
N HIS A 163 -1.03 -10.21 -5.05
CA HIS A 163 -1.76 -10.62 -3.86
C HIS A 163 -1.69 -12.14 -3.66
N PRO A 164 -1.55 -12.61 -2.41
CA PRO A 164 -1.67 -14.02 -2.09
C PRO A 164 -3.04 -14.60 -2.49
N GLU A 165 -3.09 -15.89 -2.83
CA GLU A 165 -4.33 -16.57 -3.23
C GLU A 165 -5.41 -16.49 -2.13
N LEU A 166 -5.01 -16.64 -0.87
CA LEU A 166 -5.90 -16.50 0.29
C LEU A 166 -6.45 -15.08 0.47
N ARG A 167 -5.90 -14.10 -0.26
CA ARG A 167 -6.31 -12.70 -0.26
C ARG A 167 -6.85 -12.21 -1.60
N GLY A 168 -7.36 -13.13 -2.42
CA GLY A 168 -7.98 -12.83 -3.72
C GLY A 168 -7.08 -13.11 -4.93
N GLY A 169 -5.79 -13.36 -4.70
CA GLY A 169 -4.85 -13.75 -5.75
C GLY A 169 -4.59 -12.65 -6.79
N PRO A 170 -3.90 -12.96 -7.89
CA PRO A 170 -3.43 -11.97 -8.85
C PRO A 170 -4.51 -11.28 -9.70
N LEU A 171 -5.78 -11.70 -9.57
CA LEU A 171 -6.88 -11.26 -10.43
C LEU A 171 -7.94 -10.44 -9.70
N ARG A 172 -7.77 -10.22 -8.40
CA ARG A 172 -8.75 -9.53 -7.55
C ARG A 172 -8.07 -8.53 -6.64
N HIS A 173 -8.87 -7.60 -6.15
CA HIS A 173 -8.47 -6.53 -5.25
C HIS A 173 -8.78 -6.80 -3.79
N ASP A 174 -9.25 -8.00 -3.46
CA ASP A 174 -9.79 -8.29 -2.14
C ASP A 174 -8.80 -7.90 -1.02
N ALA A 175 -7.52 -8.20 -1.20
CA ALA A 175 -6.42 -7.83 -0.31
C ALA A 175 -6.30 -6.32 -0.02
N ASP A 176 -6.85 -5.45 -0.87
CA ASP A 176 -6.80 -3.99 -0.79
C ASP A 176 -7.99 -3.42 -0.03
N LEU A 177 -9.00 -4.26 0.24
CA LEU A 177 -10.27 -3.87 0.84
C LEU A 177 -10.24 -4.14 2.34
N THR A 178 -10.11 -3.06 3.12
CA THR A 178 -10.08 -3.08 4.59
C THR A 178 -11.19 -3.92 5.23
N HIS A 179 -12.43 -3.82 4.74
CA HIS A 179 -13.59 -4.54 5.29
C HIS A 179 -13.53 -6.06 5.09
N LEU A 180 -12.72 -6.57 4.16
CA LEU A 180 -12.52 -8.01 3.98
C LEU A 180 -11.46 -8.59 4.92
N TYR A 181 -10.55 -7.76 5.44
CA TYR A 181 -9.48 -8.15 6.36
C TYR A 181 -9.43 -7.23 7.60
N PRO A 182 -10.54 -7.10 8.35
CA PRO A 182 -10.68 -6.05 9.36
C PRO A 182 -9.64 -6.15 10.48
N TYR A 183 -9.28 -7.38 10.88
CA TYR A 183 -8.22 -7.60 11.88
C TYR A 183 -6.85 -7.09 11.41
N SER A 184 -6.44 -7.44 10.18
CA SER A 184 -5.17 -6.98 9.61
C SER A 184 -5.16 -5.47 9.39
N ALA A 185 -6.28 -4.90 8.93
CA ALA A 185 -6.41 -3.46 8.73
C ALA A 185 -6.31 -2.69 10.06
N LEU A 186 -6.95 -3.19 11.13
CA LEU A 186 -6.91 -2.57 12.46
C LEU A 186 -5.50 -2.65 13.08
N LEU A 187 -4.85 -3.82 12.96
CA LEU A 187 -3.46 -3.96 13.39
C LEU A 187 -2.54 -3.03 12.60
N SER A 188 -2.68 -2.97 11.28
CA SER A 188 -1.91 -2.06 10.42
C SER A 188 -2.07 -0.61 10.88
N ALA A 189 -3.31 -0.14 11.06
CA ALA A 189 -3.61 1.20 11.53
C ALA A 189 -2.99 1.49 12.92
N SER A 190 -3.11 0.56 13.86
CA SER A 190 -2.53 0.71 15.20
C SER A 190 -1.01 0.83 15.16
N GLN A 191 -0.36 0.08 14.27
CA GLN A 191 1.10 0.07 14.15
C GLN A 191 1.62 1.28 13.39
N VAL A 192 0.88 1.77 12.39
CA VAL A 192 1.12 3.06 11.73
C VAL A 192 1.02 4.19 12.75
N TYR A 193 -0.01 4.18 13.60
CA TYR A 193 -0.18 5.16 14.67
C TYR A 193 1.00 5.12 15.66
N LEU A 194 1.41 3.93 16.11
CA LEU A 194 2.58 3.78 16.98
C LEU A 194 3.88 4.28 16.32
N ALA A 195 4.06 4.02 15.03
CA ALA A 195 5.21 4.53 14.27
C ALA A 195 5.21 6.07 14.21
N MET A 196 4.04 6.68 14.03
CA MET A 196 3.84 8.13 14.06
C MET A 196 4.21 8.74 15.42
N LEU A 197 3.73 8.15 16.52
CA LEU A 197 4.08 8.58 17.87
C LEU A 197 5.59 8.48 18.12
N THR A 198 6.21 7.38 17.69
CA THR A 198 7.65 7.17 17.80
C THR A 198 8.44 8.22 17.02
N PHE A 199 8.01 8.52 15.80
CA PHE A 199 8.60 9.54 14.96
C PHE A 199 8.50 10.94 15.59
N LEU A 200 7.32 11.32 16.09
CA LEU A 200 7.10 12.63 16.72
C LEU A 200 7.86 12.79 18.04
N ASN A 201 8.01 11.72 18.83
CA ASN A 201 8.84 11.76 20.03
C ASN A 201 10.29 12.17 19.70
N ARG A 202 10.79 11.77 18.53
CA ARG A 202 12.12 12.13 18.06
C ARG A 202 12.17 13.49 17.34
N TYR A 203 11.16 13.80 16.53
CA TYR A 203 11.11 14.99 15.70
C TYR A 203 9.94 15.90 16.09
N GLN A 204 9.98 16.40 17.32
CA GLN A 204 8.91 17.24 17.91
C GLN A 204 8.56 18.49 17.08
N ARG A 205 9.48 18.97 16.23
CA ARG A 205 9.22 20.08 15.28
C ARG A 205 8.04 19.85 14.34
N TYR A 206 7.60 18.61 14.16
CA TYR A 206 6.46 18.27 13.31
C TYR A 206 5.12 18.23 14.06
N ALA A 207 5.15 18.21 15.40
CA ALA A 207 3.97 18.15 16.26
C ALA A 207 3.42 19.55 16.58
N CYS A 208 2.10 19.67 16.67
CA CYS A 208 1.40 20.90 17.06
C CYS A 208 0.48 20.71 18.28
N ILE A 209 -0.01 19.49 18.51
CA ILE A 209 -0.90 19.16 19.63
C ILE A 209 -0.46 17.84 20.26
N PRO A 210 -0.85 17.56 21.52
CA PRO A 210 -0.66 16.24 22.11
C PRO A 210 -1.38 15.16 21.30
N PRO A 211 -0.85 13.92 21.25
CA PRO A 211 -1.52 12.81 20.59
C PRO A 211 -2.76 12.37 21.38
N GLU A 212 -3.81 11.98 20.66
CA GLU A 212 -4.95 11.25 21.21
C GLU A 212 -4.51 9.84 21.65
N ARG A 213 -5.22 9.22 22.60
CA ARG A 213 -4.93 7.83 22.97
C ARG A 213 -5.51 6.90 21.92
N TRP A 214 -4.83 5.79 21.64
CA TRP A 214 -5.33 4.77 20.72
C TRP A 214 -6.74 4.30 21.09
N ASP A 215 -7.00 4.06 22.37
CA ASP A 215 -8.31 3.62 22.87
C ASP A 215 -9.43 4.60 22.53
N ASP A 216 -9.13 5.91 22.48
CA ASP A 216 -10.11 6.97 22.21
C ASP A 216 -10.45 7.06 20.71
N ILE A 217 -9.50 6.73 19.84
CA ILE A 217 -9.66 6.82 18.37
C ILE A 217 -9.97 5.48 17.70
N LYS A 218 -9.86 4.36 18.44
CA LYS A 218 -9.98 3.00 17.90
C LYS A 218 -11.33 2.75 17.23
N ALA A 219 -12.43 3.20 17.85
CA ALA A 219 -13.78 3.00 17.32
C ALA A 219 -13.97 3.68 15.96
N ASP A 220 -13.38 4.87 15.76
CA ASP A 220 -13.41 5.55 14.46
C ASP A 220 -12.62 4.78 13.41
N VAL A 221 -11.48 4.20 13.77
CA VAL A 221 -10.71 3.32 12.87
C VAL A 221 -11.51 2.07 12.50
N GLU A 222 -12.18 1.44 13.47
CA GLU A 222 -13.05 0.28 13.23
C GLU A 222 -14.20 0.65 12.27
N ASN A 223 -14.86 1.80 12.48
CA ASN A 223 -15.89 2.32 11.58
C ASN A 223 -15.37 2.56 10.15
N PHE A 224 -14.15 3.08 10.01
CA PHE A 224 -13.50 3.23 8.71
C PHE A 224 -13.26 1.88 8.04
N ILE A 225 -12.77 0.90 8.79
CA ILE A 225 -12.44 -0.44 8.28
C ILE A 225 -13.70 -1.18 7.82
N GLU A 226 -14.80 -1.06 8.56
CA GLU A 226 -16.08 -1.71 8.24
C GLU A 226 -16.81 -1.07 7.05
N ALA A 227 -16.42 0.13 6.62
CA ALA A 227 -17.03 0.81 5.49
C ALA A 227 -16.73 0.08 4.17
N ASP A 228 -17.69 -0.75 3.74
CA ASP A 228 -17.65 -1.58 2.53
C ASP A 228 -18.06 -0.85 1.23
N SER A 229 -18.17 0.48 1.26
CA SER A 229 -18.54 1.28 0.09
C SER A 229 -17.93 2.67 0.09
N LYS A 230 -17.79 3.26 -1.11
CA LYS A 230 -17.30 4.64 -1.25
C LYS A 230 -18.20 5.64 -0.54
N LEU A 231 -19.52 5.43 -0.52
CA LEU A 231 -20.44 6.28 0.22
C LEU A 231 -20.20 6.23 1.73
N LYS A 232 -20.04 5.03 2.30
CA LYS A 232 -19.74 4.88 3.74
C LYS A 232 -18.38 5.49 4.08
N LYS A 233 -17.34 5.25 3.26
CA LYS A 233 -16.02 5.86 3.43
C LYS A 233 -16.07 7.38 3.36
N ARG A 234 -16.81 7.94 2.39
CA ARG A 234 -16.99 9.39 2.24
C ARG A 234 -17.64 10.01 3.48
N ARG A 235 -18.71 9.41 4.00
CA ARG A 235 -19.36 9.85 5.24
C ARG A 235 -18.38 9.87 6.41
N TRP A 236 -17.60 8.80 6.56
CA TRP A 236 -16.55 8.75 7.57
C TRP A 236 -15.58 9.92 7.44
N PHE A 237 -15.04 10.18 6.24
CA PHE A 237 -14.12 11.29 6.00
C PHE A 237 -14.74 12.67 6.28
N ASP A 238 -16.00 12.88 5.88
CA ASP A 238 -16.72 14.14 6.10
C ASP A 238 -16.93 14.43 7.61
N ASP A 239 -17.08 13.39 8.43
CA ASP A 239 -17.29 13.51 9.88
C ASP A 239 -15.99 13.82 10.66
N THR A 240 -14.82 13.52 10.09
CA THR A 240 -13.54 13.49 10.83
C THR A 240 -12.91 14.84 11.20
N ARG A 241 -13.49 15.99 10.81
CA ARG A 241 -12.92 17.35 10.95
C ARG A 241 -11.52 17.55 10.30
N VAL A 242 -10.96 16.53 9.64
CA VAL A 242 -9.68 16.60 8.93
C VAL A 242 -9.90 17.12 7.51
N MET A 243 -9.14 18.13 7.11
CA MET A 243 -9.29 18.78 5.80
C MET A 243 -8.41 18.11 4.74
N TYR A 244 -8.94 17.23 3.88
CA TYR A 244 -8.18 16.56 2.82
C TYR A 244 -7.93 17.46 1.60
N SER A 245 -6.70 17.47 1.06
CA SER A 245 -6.36 18.26 -0.14
C SER A 245 -6.75 17.54 -1.43
N ARG A 246 -6.55 16.22 -1.49
CA ARG A 246 -7.07 15.35 -2.55
C ARG A 246 -8.54 15.08 -2.24
N LYS A 247 -9.43 15.41 -3.17
CA LYS A 247 -10.88 15.21 -3.02
C LYS A 247 -11.41 14.00 -3.78
N ASP A 248 -10.61 13.51 -4.71
CA ASP A 248 -10.90 12.44 -5.67
C ASP A 248 -10.26 11.09 -5.28
N PHE A 249 -9.56 11.01 -4.15
CA PHE A 249 -8.85 9.78 -3.77
C PHE A 249 -9.78 8.56 -3.64
N LEU A 250 -11.04 8.77 -3.24
CA LEU A 250 -12.06 7.71 -3.21
C LEU A 250 -12.49 7.21 -4.60
N ASP A 251 -12.29 7.99 -5.66
CA ASP A 251 -12.62 7.56 -7.02
C ASP A 251 -11.64 6.47 -7.51
N ARG A 252 -10.50 6.34 -6.85
CA ARG A 252 -9.41 5.41 -7.17
C ARG A 252 -9.38 4.17 -6.27
N VAL A 253 -10.46 3.96 -5.51
CA VAL A 253 -10.71 2.83 -4.61
C VAL A 253 -11.70 1.89 -5.29
N ASN A 254 -11.43 0.59 -5.31
CA ASN A 254 -12.25 -0.47 -5.85
C ASN A 254 -13.34 -0.95 -4.88
N LEU A 255 -14.06 0.02 -4.32
CA LEU A 255 -15.29 -0.19 -3.56
C LEU A 255 -16.52 0.10 -4.42
N PRO A 256 -17.67 -0.56 -4.16
CA PRO A 256 -18.93 -0.16 -4.77
C PRO A 256 -19.32 1.26 -4.33
N GLU A 257 -20.12 1.94 -5.15
CA GLU A 257 -20.59 3.31 -4.87
C GLU A 257 -21.59 3.40 -3.70
N ARG A 258 -22.30 2.30 -3.40
CA ARG A 258 -23.52 2.26 -2.57
C ARG A 258 -23.28 1.97 -1.10
#